data_AF-A0A451D4H5-F1
#
_entry.id   AF-A0A451D4H5-F1
#
_cell.length_a   1.000
_cell.length_b   1.000
_cell.length_c   1.000
_cell.angle_alpha   90.00
_cell.angle_beta   90.00
_cell.angle_gamma   90.00
#
_symmetry.space_group_name_H-M   'P 1'
#
loop_
_entity.id
_entity.type
_entity.pdbx_description
1 polymer ?
#
loop_
_entity_poly.entity_id
_entity_poly.type
_entity_poly.pdbx_seq_one_letter_code
_entity_poly.pdbx_strand_id
1 'polypeptide(L)'
;MNDKIEDTPKKKKRIEICKWLGVLLLVVTAVIGNVVYYDILFPIRVLVIILLMIVAIILALLTIKGKAALNFTYQAHTEIRKIIWPTRQETFHTTFIVSAVTAIMSLILWGLDSILVRLVSFITGLRF
;
A
#
# COMPACT_ATOMS: atom_id res chain seq x y z
N MET A 1 -10.31 -45.15 -18.38
CA MET A 1 -11.09 -44.35 -17.41
C MET A 1 -10.14 -43.50 -16.56
N ASN A 2 -9.30 -42.63 -17.16
CA ASN A 2 -8.38 -41.74 -16.40
C ASN A 2 -8.22 -40.34 -17.04
N ASP A 3 -8.94 -40.06 -18.13
CA ASP A 3 -8.81 -38.83 -18.92
C ASP A 3 -9.57 -37.65 -18.29
N LYS A 4 -10.71 -37.91 -17.63
CA LYS A 4 -11.58 -36.85 -17.07
C LYS A 4 -10.99 -36.06 -15.88
N ILE A 5 -9.96 -36.57 -15.19
CA ILE A 5 -9.42 -35.90 -14.00
C ILE A 5 -8.36 -34.86 -14.38
N GLU A 6 -7.68 -35.00 -15.51
CA GLU A 6 -6.62 -34.06 -15.93
C GLU A 6 -7.16 -32.82 -16.68
N ASP A 7 -8.33 -32.92 -17.32
CA ASP A 7 -8.92 -31.83 -18.10
C ASP A 7 -9.62 -30.74 -17.28
N THR A 8 -10.06 -31.06 -16.06
CA THR A 8 -10.80 -30.10 -15.22
C THR A 8 -9.97 -28.91 -14.73
N PRO A 9 -8.70 -29.04 -14.29
CA PRO A 9 -7.86 -27.89 -13.95
C PRO A 9 -7.41 -27.10 -15.20
N LYS A 10 -7.12 -27.79 -16.31
CA LYS A 10 -6.60 -27.18 -17.54
C LYS A 10 -7.66 -26.34 -18.25
N LYS A 11 -8.92 -26.81 -18.27
CA LYS A 11 -10.06 -26.08 -18.87
C LYS A 11 -10.43 -24.83 -18.08
N LYS A 12 -10.42 -24.89 -16.74
CA LYS A 12 -10.67 -23.71 -15.87
C LYS A 12 -9.63 -22.61 -16.08
N LYS A 13 -8.34 -22.97 -16.14
CA LYS A 13 -7.23 -22.03 -16.41
C LYS A 13 -7.36 -21.33 -17.77
N ARG A 14 -7.76 -22.05 -18.83
CA ARG A 14 -7.97 -21.46 -20.17
C ARG A 14 -9.14 -20.47 -20.20
N ILE A 15 -10.24 -20.78 -19.51
CA ILE A 15 -11.41 -19.89 -19.41
C ILE A 15 -11.05 -18.60 -18.65
N GLU A 16 -10.24 -18.70 -17.60
CA GLU A 16 -9.74 -17.52 -16.87
C GLU A 16 -8.85 -16.62 -17.71
N ILE A 17 -7.96 -17.22 -18.51
CA ILE A 17 -7.10 -16.47 -19.44
C ILE A 17 -7.92 -15.75 -20.50
N CYS A 18 -8.95 -16.40 -21.07
CA CYS A 18 -9.85 -15.76 -22.03
C CYS A 18 -10.63 -14.59 -21.39
N LYS A 19 -11.07 -14.72 -20.13
CA LYS A 19 -11.74 -13.62 -19.41
C LYS A 19 -10.79 -12.44 -19.16
N TRP A 20 -9.54 -12.71 -18.77
CA TRP A 20 -8.51 -11.69 -18.60
C TRP A 20 -8.17 -10.97 -19.91
N LEU A 21 -8.11 -11.71 -21.02
CA LEU A 21 -7.92 -11.13 -22.35
C LEU A 21 -9.08 -10.19 -22.73
N GLY A 22 -10.31 -10.57 -22.39
CA GLY A 22 -11.49 -9.71 -22.58
C GLY A 22 -11.45 -8.43 -21.75
N VAL A 23 -11.02 -8.50 -20.49
CA VAL A 23 -10.83 -7.32 -19.63
C VAL A 23 -9.72 -6.42 -20.18
N LEU A 24 -8.59 -6.99 -20.59
CA LEU A 24 -7.48 -6.26 -21.20
C LEU A 24 -7.93 -5.54 -22.47
N LEU A 25 -8.66 -6.23 -23.35
CA LEU A 25 -9.20 -5.66 -24.58
C LEU A 25 -10.18 -4.52 -24.30
N LEU A 26 -11.03 -4.64 -23.29
CA LEU A 26 -11.98 -3.60 -22.89
C LEU A 26 -11.28 -2.35 -22.33
N VAL A 27 -10.21 -2.54 -21.53
CA VAL A 27 -9.35 -1.44 -21.05
C VAL A 27 -8.63 -0.74 -22.20
N VAL A 28 -8.08 -1.51 -23.15
CA VAL A 28 -7.42 -0.96 -24.35
C VAL A 28 -8.41 -0.15 -25.19
N THR A 29 -9.63 -0.65 -25.39
CA THR A 29 -10.70 0.10 -26.08
C THR A 29 -11.06 1.40 -25.34
N ALA A 30 -11.05 1.41 -24.00
CA ALA A 30 -11.28 2.62 -23.21
C ALA A 30 -10.15 3.65 -23.37
N VAL A 31 -8.89 3.19 -23.41
CA VAL A 31 -7.72 4.06 -23.63
C VAL A 31 -7.72 4.63 -25.05
N ILE A 32 -8.04 3.82 -26.06
CA ILE A 32 -8.15 4.26 -27.46
C ILE A 32 -9.30 5.26 -27.62
N GLY A 33 -10.45 5.02 -26.96
CA GLY A 33 -11.55 5.98 -26.92
C GLY A 33 -11.13 7.36 -26.39
N ASN A 34 -10.22 7.41 -25.41
CA ASN A 34 -9.69 8.70 -24.92
C ASN A 34 -8.82 9.44 -25.96
N VAL A 35 -8.16 8.72 -26.87
CA VAL A 35 -7.30 9.30 -27.92
C VAL A 35 -8.11 9.66 -29.18
N VAL A 36 -9.26 9.05 -29.44
CA VAL A 36 -10.08 9.38 -30.63
C VAL A 36 -10.95 10.64 -30.42
N TYR A 37 -11.35 10.93 -29.18
CA TYR A 37 -12.23 12.07 -28.85
C TYR A 37 -11.44 13.31 -28.39
N TYR A 38 -10.60 13.87 -29.26
CA TYR A 38 -9.83 15.10 -28.96
C TYR A 38 -10.65 16.39 -29.02
N ASP A 39 -11.72 16.43 -29.83
CA ASP A 39 -12.48 17.67 -30.13
C ASP A 39 -13.74 17.92 -29.25
N ILE A 40 -13.99 17.11 -28.22
CA ILE A 40 -15.20 17.22 -27.37
C ILE A 40 -14.95 17.98 -26.07
N LEU A 41 -16.00 18.62 -25.55
CA LEU A 41 -16.03 19.35 -24.28
C LEU A 41 -15.38 18.54 -23.13
N PHE A 42 -14.38 19.15 -22.49
CA PHE A 42 -13.57 18.59 -21.39
C PHE A 42 -14.33 17.77 -20.32
N PRO A 43 -15.50 18.21 -19.77
CA PRO A 43 -16.20 17.47 -18.72
C PRO A 43 -16.78 16.13 -19.17
N ILE A 44 -17.23 16.02 -20.42
CA ILE A 44 -17.86 14.79 -20.94
C ILE A 44 -16.80 13.69 -21.11
N ARG A 45 -15.58 14.05 -21.51
CA ARG A 45 -14.45 13.12 -21.64
C ARG A 45 -14.09 12.47 -20.30
N VAL A 46 -13.99 13.27 -19.24
CA VAL A 46 -13.65 12.79 -17.90
C VAL A 46 -14.72 11.83 -17.37
N LEU A 47 -15.99 12.14 -17.59
CA LEU A 47 -17.11 11.30 -17.15
C LEU A 47 -17.10 9.92 -17.84
N VAL A 48 -16.86 9.86 -19.16
CA VAL A 48 -16.80 8.61 -19.92
C VAL A 48 -15.62 7.73 -19.47
N ILE A 49 -14.47 8.33 -19.17
CA ILE A 49 -13.29 7.60 -18.67
C ILE A 49 -13.56 7.00 -17.29
N ILE A 50 -14.16 7.76 -16.38
CA ILE A 50 -14.52 7.28 -15.04
C ILE A 50 -15.51 6.11 -15.15
N LEU A 51 -16.52 6.22 -16.01
CA LEU A 51 -17.53 5.18 -16.19
C LEU A 51 -16.93 3.89 -16.76
N LEU A 52 -16.03 3.99 -17.76
CA LEU A 52 -15.31 2.84 -18.29
C LEU A 52 -14.35 2.20 -17.27
N MET A 53 -13.68 3.01 -16.44
CA MET A 53 -12.81 2.54 -15.38
C MET A 53 -13.60 1.74 -14.33
N ILE A 54 -14.78 2.24 -13.94
CA ILE A 54 -15.69 1.55 -13.01
C ILE A 54 -16.13 0.19 -13.59
N VAL A 55 -16.54 0.16 -14.87
CA VAL A 55 -16.94 -1.09 -15.54
C VAL A 55 -15.78 -2.10 -15.61
N ALA A 56 -14.57 -1.64 -15.92
CA ALA A 56 -13.37 -2.49 -15.92
C ALA A 56 -13.05 -3.06 -14.53
N ILE A 57 -13.17 -2.24 -13.48
CA ILE A 57 -12.98 -2.67 -12.09
C ILE A 57 -14.04 -3.71 -11.70
N ILE A 58 -15.30 -3.50 -12.06
CA ILE A 58 -16.39 -4.45 -11.78
C ILE A 58 -16.11 -5.80 -12.48
N LEU A 59 -15.71 -5.79 -13.75
CA LEU A 59 -15.38 -7.02 -14.49
C LEU A 59 -14.14 -7.73 -13.92
N ALA A 60 -13.14 -6.98 -13.47
CA ALA A 60 -11.96 -7.53 -12.81
C ALA A 60 -12.32 -8.21 -11.47
N LEU A 61 -13.19 -7.59 -10.66
CA LEU A 61 -13.67 -8.16 -9.39
C LEU A 61 -14.54 -9.40 -9.60
N LEU A 62 -15.33 -9.46 -10.67
CA LEU A 62 -16.16 -10.62 -11.04
C LEU A 62 -15.34 -11.83 -11.57
N THR A 63 -14.04 -11.66 -11.81
CA THR A 63 -13.15 -12.74 -12.28
C THR A 63 -12.70 -13.65 -11.12
N ILE A 64 -12.37 -14.92 -11.41
CA ILE A 64 -12.03 -15.94 -10.40
C ILE A 64 -10.87 -15.50 -9.48
N LYS A 65 -9.87 -14.79 -10.02
CA LYS A 65 -8.80 -14.16 -9.23
C LYS A 65 -9.28 -12.98 -8.37
N GLY A 66 -10.25 -12.20 -8.85
CA GLY A 66 -10.88 -11.11 -8.10
C GLY A 66 -11.69 -11.63 -6.91
N LYS A 67 -12.49 -12.68 -7.11
CA LYS A 67 -13.21 -13.35 -6.02
C LYS A 67 -12.27 -14.04 -5.02
N ALA A 68 -11.15 -14.59 -5.49
CA ALA A 68 -10.10 -15.11 -4.61
C ALA A 68 -9.46 -14.00 -3.77
N ALA A 69 -9.12 -12.85 -4.37
CA ALA A 69 -8.58 -11.69 -3.65
C ALA A 69 -9.56 -11.18 -2.58
N LEU A 70 -10.87 -11.12 -2.88
CA LEU A 70 -11.90 -10.76 -1.90
C LEU A 70 -11.98 -11.76 -0.74
N ASN A 71 -11.81 -13.05 -1.03
CA ASN A 71 -11.79 -14.07 0.01
C ASN A 71 -10.49 -14.00 0.85
N PHE A 72 -9.34 -13.67 0.24
CA PHE A 72 -8.09 -13.39 0.97
C PHE A 72 -8.21 -12.17 1.87
N THR A 73 -8.87 -11.09 1.44
CA THR A 73 -9.12 -9.94 2.33
C THR A 73 -9.99 -10.32 3.51
N TYR A 74 -11.01 -11.15 3.31
CA TYR A 74 -11.86 -11.63 4.42
C TYR A 74 -11.09 -12.50 5.42
N GLN A 75 -10.21 -13.37 4.91
CA GLN A 75 -9.32 -14.18 5.74
C GLN A 75 -8.30 -13.31 6.49
N ALA A 76 -7.71 -12.30 5.85
CA ALA A 76 -6.81 -11.33 6.47
C ALA A 76 -7.47 -10.56 7.62
N HIS A 77 -8.74 -10.13 7.46
CA HIS A 77 -9.50 -9.51 8.55
C HIS A 77 -9.71 -10.44 9.75
N THR A 78 -9.79 -11.75 9.52
CA THR A 78 -9.92 -12.74 10.60
C THR A 78 -8.59 -12.96 11.32
N GLU A 79 -7.46 -12.79 10.65
CA GLU A 79 -6.13 -12.83 11.29
C GLU A 79 -5.75 -11.53 12.00
N ILE A 80 -6.21 -10.38 11.51
CA ILE A 80 -6.06 -9.09 12.21
C ILE A 80 -6.72 -9.15 13.60
N ARG A 81 -7.80 -9.91 13.76
CA ARG A 81 -8.43 -10.15 15.07
C ARG A 81 -7.61 -11.03 16.01
N LYS A 82 -6.59 -11.73 15.50
CA LYS A 82 -5.59 -12.45 16.31
C LYS A 82 -4.44 -11.54 16.74
N ILE A 83 -4.38 -10.30 16.24
CA ILE A 83 -3.46 -9.29 16.75
C ILE A 83 -4.03 -8.87 18.10
N ILE A 84 -3.46 -9.46 19.14
CA ILE A 84 -3.66 -9.06 20.52
C ILE A 84 -3.09 -7.65 20.60
N TRP A 85 -3.95 -6.64 20.46
CA TRP A 85 -3.50 -5.26 20.56
C TRP A 85 -3.00 -5.06 21.99
N PRO A 86 -1.73 -4.65 22.16
CA PRO A 86 -1.11 -4.54 23.46
C PRO A 86 -1.95 -3.62 24.34
N THR A 87 -2.14 -4.05 25.59
CA THR A 87 -2.93 -3.29 26.56
C THR A 87 -2.23 -1.94 26.77
N ARG A 88 -2.99 -0.86 26.98
CA ARG A 88 -2.41 0.48 27.11
C ARG A 88 -1.32 0.55 28.19
N GLN A 89 -1.45 -0.26 29.24
CA GLN A 89 -0.48 -0.32 30.34
C GLN A 89 0.91 -0.78 29.85
N GLU A 90 0.99 -1.82 29.03
CA GLU A 90 2.27 -2.36 28.50
C GLU A 90 2.97 -1.37 27.55
N THR A 91 2.19 -0.66 26.74
CA THR A 91 2.69 0.38 25.83
C THR A 91 3.27 1.58 26.59
N PHE A 92 2.65 1.98 27.70
CA PHE A 92 3.18 3.07 28.53
C PHE A 92 4.48 2.70 29.23
N HIS A 93 4.61 1.47 29.75
CA HIS A 93 5.86 1.02 30.37
C HIS A 93 7.04 1.10 29.40
N THR A 94 6.86 0.57 28.18
CA THR A 94 7.93 0.57 27.18
C THR A 94 8.25 1.99 26.69
N THR A 95 7.23 2.82 26.45
CA THR A 95 7.42 4.22 26.03
C THR A 95 8.13 5.06 27.09
N PHE A 96 7.79 4.86 28.37
CA PHE A 96 8.41 5.57 29.49
C PHE A 96 9.87 5.17 29.68
N ILE A 97 10.19 3.88 29.53
CA ILE A 97 11.58 3.40 29.57
C ILE A 97 12.38 4.05 28.43
N VAL A 98 11.88 4.02 27.19
CA VAL A 98 12.57 4.60 26.03
C VAL A 98 12.71 6.12 26.17
N SER A 99 11.69 6.84 26.66
CA SER A 99 11.76 8.28 26.86
C SER A 99 12.77 8.66 27.95
N ALA A 100 12.83 7.91 29.05
CA ALA A 100 13.79 8.12 30.11
C ALA A 100 15.24 7.91 29.62
N VAL A 101 15.50 6.82 28.89
CA VAL A 101 16.84 6.56 28.32
C VAL A 101 17.24 7.64 27.32
N THR A 102 16.31 8.05 26.45
CA THR A 102 16.57 9.10 25.45
C THR A 102 16.82 10.46 26.11
N ALA A 103 16.09 10.79 27.18
CA ALA A 103 16.30 12.02 27.94
C ALA A 103 17.68 12.05 28.62
N ILE A 104 18.13 10.93 29.19
CA ILE A 104 19.46 10.81 29.78
C ILE A 104 20.54 10.98 28.71
N MET A 105 20.41 10.30 27.57
CA MET A 105 21.39 10.41 26.47
C MET A 105 21.46 11.84 25.92
N SER A 106 20.31 12.49 25.74
CA SER A 106 20.22 13.90 25.32
C SER A 106 20.92 14.83 26.31
N LEU A 107 20.71 14.62 27.62
CA LEU A 107 21.32 15.45 28.67
C LEU A 107 22.85 15.30 28.72
N ILE A 108 23.36 14.07 28.55
CA ILE A 108 24.80 13.78 28.53
C ILE A 108 25.46 14.46 27.32
N LEU A 109 24.90 14.28 26.13
CA LEU A 109 25.41 14.91 24.91
C LEU A 109 25.40 16.44 25.06
N TRP A 110 24.25 17.01 25.43
CA TRP A 110 24.12 18.45 25.63
C TRP A 110 25.14 19.03 26.63
N GLY A 111 25.38 18.32 27.75
CA GLY A 111 26.37 18.74 28.74
C GLY A 111 27.80 18.76 28.16
N LEU A 112 28.17 17.71 27.42
CA LEU A 112 29.48 17.58 26.81
C LEU A 112 29.69 18.61 25.69
N ASP A 113 28.71 18.80 24.82
CA ASP A 113 28.71 19.82 23.76
C ASP A 113 28.83 21.24 24.34
N SER A 114 28.08 21.54 25.42
CA SER A 114 28.12 22.85 26.09
C SER A 114 29.50 23.17 26.67
N ILE A 115 30.16 22.16 27.27
CA ILE A 115 31.53 22.30 27.80
C ILE A 115 32.54 22.51 26.67
N LEU A 116 32.44 21.75 25.58
CA LEU A 116 33.29 21.89 24.40
C LEU A 116 33.17 23.30 23.79
N VAL A 117 31.94 23.79 23.58
CA VAL A 117 31.70 25.13 23.04
C VAL A 117 32.27 26.21 23.96
N ARG A 118 32.12 26.06 25.28
CA ARG A 118 32.70 27.00 26.25
C ARG A 118 34.22 27.00 26.21
N LEU A 119 34.87 25.84 26.10
CA LEU A 119 36.32 25.72 25.98
C LEU A 119 36.83 26.33 24.66
N VAL A 120 36.19 26.02 23.54
CA VAL A 120 36.55 26.56 22.22
C VAL A 120 36.38 28.08 22.19
N SER A 121 35.29 28.61 22.77
CA SER A 121 35.05 30.05 22.88
C SER A 121 36.09 30.74 23.77
N PHE A 122 36.48 30.12 24.90
CA PHE A 122 37.52 30.65 25.78
C PHE A 122 38.89 30.73 25.08
N ILE A 123 39.28 29.69 24.35
CA ILE A 123 40.55 29.64 23.61
C ILE A 123 40.55 30.63 22.44
N THR A 124 39.44 30.74 21.71
CA THR A 124 39.34 31.66 20.56
C THR A 124 39.23 33.12 21.03
N GLY A 125 38.52 33.38 22.12
CA GLY A 125 38.38 34.70 22.73
C GLY A 125 39.67 35.23 23.36
N LEU A 126 40.61 34.36 23.73
CA LEU A 126 41.96 34.74 24.16
C LEU A 126 42.90 35.08 22.98
N ARG A 127 42.48 34.82 21.74
CA ARG A 127 43.23 35.07 20.51
C ARG A 127 42.65 36.25 19.72
N PHE A 128 42.27 37.30 20.44
CA PHE A 128 42.03 38.68 19.99
C PHE A 128 42.50 39.62 21.10
#